data_AF-A0A944N6H1-F1
#
_entry.id   AF-A0A944N6H1-F1
#
_cell.length_a   1.000
_cell.length_b   1.000
_cell.length_c   1.000
_cell.angle_alpha   90.00
_cell.angle_beta   90.00
_cell.angle_gamma   90.00
#
_symmetry.space_group_name_H-M   'P 1'
#
loop_
_entity.id
_entity.type
_entity.pdbx_description
1 polymer ?
#
loop_
_entity_poly.entity_id
_entity_poly.type
_entity_poly.pdbx_seq_one_letter_code
_entity_poly.pdbx_strand_id
1 'polypeptide(L)'
;MSFTKPLIFLILLLTHLSVWANYPRGLVANVNGKLVTGDDVLLLSSALRLNDSIRIKLFNQANRDLKLYKKIKKTWLKKFFNQDLKTILYTNTIRNEARMVTVTTGRRVAFNFKTSDYNSLMQELENKALSSWLDAGQGMQVATLEFGKLLHQRGYPADSSMSYENIYYLWREHQESSIKEKIRVNEVKKFERYIGTYNNYDLKTPIHDFRVNTFFERHRKIVQQRLNGVMSQKSKIKAAIGKTSGSNFVIKQLSFISFGESKFREINSYAPELLESYSELYETFIQTYSTSNKADQISKYIDHAFQLRKRHSSKELRQEYKRQMQLYNNDRTNISKLILAKTVLLAAEIDPTTQPDSVNYMAIVANSNLKHNFSEYLEMSLKDLALMSLKELFTHRDVSPSVTNYVGWLIGLELQNFLNQQEGKIKIDYIDLTDYKSRAMIHSKFLQDSIQEKINSFKEDLATRYSKSNYLRLANDDELEDEEALLFVIK
;
A
#
# COMPACT_ATOMS: atom_id res chain seq x y z
N MET A 1 -21.89 -14.95 -56.52
CA MET A 1 -21.18 -13.86 -55.78
C MET A 1 -21.78 -13.79 -54.39
N SER A 2 -20.99 -14.01 -53.34
CA SER A 2 -21.49 -14.17 -51.97
C SER A 2 -21.81 -12.81 -51.32
N PHE A 3 -23.09 -12.56 -51.05
CA PHE A 3 -23.62 -11.39 -50.32
C PHE A 3 -23.16 -11.29 -48.86
N THR A 4 -22.48 -12.30 -48.31
CA THR A 4 -22.07 -12.32 -46.90
C THR A 4 -20.84 -11.48 -46.60
N LYS A 5 -19.92 -11.32 -47.56
CA LYS A 5 -18.68 -10.54 -47.38
C LYS A 5 -18.92 -9.03 -47.20
N PRO A 6 -19.75 -8.35 -48.01
CA PRO A 6 -20.03 -6.93 -47.80
C PRO A 6 -20.87 -6.68 -46.54
N LEU A 7 -21.76 -7.60 -46.16
CA LEU A 7 -22.56 -7.48 -44.94
C LEU A 7 -21.71 -7.61 -43.66
N ILE A 8 -20.78 -8.55 -43.63
CA ILE A 8 -19.82 -8.70 -42.52
C ILE A 8 -18.90 -7.48 -42.44
N PHE A 9 -18.48 -6.93 -43.59
CA PHE A 9 -17.68 -5.71 -43.62
C PHE A 9 -18.47 -4.50 -43.14
N LEU A 10 -19.76 -4.37 -43.50
CA LEU A 10 -20.64 -3.30 -43.03
C LEU A 10 -20.94 -3.42 -41.52
N ILE A 11 -21.16 -4.64 -41.01
CA ILE A 11 -21.36 -4.91 -39.57
C ILE A 11 -20.07 -4.64 -38.78
N LEU A 12 -18.89 -4.99 -39.31
CA LEU A 12 -17.61 -4.62 -38.72
C LEU A 12 -17.35 -3.10 -38.78
N LEU A 13 -17.75 -2.42 -39.86
CA LEU A 13 -17.66 -0.97 -39.96
C LEU A 13 -18.61 -0.29 -38.96
N LEU A 14 -19.85 -0.78 -38.83
CA LEU A 14 -20.87 -0.26 -37.92
C LEU A 14 -20.57 -0.56 -36.45
N THR A 15 -19.99 -1.73 -36.14
CA THR A 15 -19.51 -2.05 -34.78
C THR A 15 -18.22 -1.30 -34.42
N HIS A 16 -17.35 -1.01 -35.39
CA HIS A 16 -16.23 -0.11 -35.16
C HIS A 16 -16.65 1.37 -35.10
N LEU A 17 -17.70 1.80 -35.81
CA LEU A 17 -18.25 3.16 -35.70
C LEU A 17 -19.05 3.35 -34.39
N SER A 18 -19.76 2.33 -33.89
CA SER A 18 -20.49 2.40 -32.62
C SER A 18 -19.59 2.26 -31.37
N VAL A 19 -18.35 1.79 -31.53
CA VAL A 19 -17.31 1.90 -30.49
C VAL A 19 -16.66 3.30 -30.51
N TRP A 20 -16.90 4.11 -31.55
CA TRP A 20 -16.21 5.38 -31.82
C TRP A 20 -17.07 6.64 -31.67
N ALA A 21 -18.33 6.49 -31.28
CA ALA A 21 -19.14 7.55 -30.67
C ALA A 21 -19.65 7.04 -29.31
N ASN A 22 -19.89 7.94 -28.35
CA ASN A 22 -20.49 7.73 -27.01
C ASN A 22 -19.55 8.09 -25.86
N TYR A 23 -19.07 9.33 -25.90
CA TYR A 23 -18.89 10.10 -24.68
C TYR A 23 -19.90 11.23 -24.78
N PRO A 24 -20.82 11.39 -23.82
CA PRO A 24 -21.85 12.41 -23.93
C PRO A 24 -21.15 13.77 -23.84
N ARG A 25 -20.97 14.46 -24.96
CA ARG A 25 -20.31 15.78 -25.04
C ARG A 25 -21.27 16.93 -24.80
N GLY A 26 -22.57 16.68 -24.90
CA GLY A 26 -23.62 17.67 -24.69
C GLY A 26 -23.89 17.96 -23.22
N LEU A 27 -25.04 18.57 -22.94
CA LEU A 27 -25.58 18.69 -21.60
C LEU A 27 -25.76 17.29 -21.00
N VAL A 28 -25.14 17.05 -19.85
CA VAL A 28 -25.23 15.78 -19.12
C VAL A 28 -25.90 15.94 -17.76
N ALA A 29 -26.06 17.17 -17.29
CA ALA A 29 -26.85 17.42 -16.10
C ALA A 29 -27.46 18.82 -16.10
N ASN A 30 -28.67 18.91 -15.56
CA ASN A 30 -29.21 20.13 -14.99
C ASN A 30 -29.67 19.80 -13.56
N VAL A 31 -28.90 20.23 -12.56
CA VAL A 31 -29.24 20.01 -11.15
C VAL A 31 -29.19 21.36 -10.44
N ASN A 32 -30.28 21.75 -9.79
CA ASN A 32 -30.39 23.05 -9.09
C ASN A 32 -30.01 24.25 -9.99
N GLY A 33 -30.47 24.23 -11.25
CA GLY A 33 -30.18 25.27 -12.25
C GLY A 33 -28.72 25.35 -12.71
N LYS A 34 -27.90 24.35 -12.37
CA LYS A 34 -26.52 24.23 -12.85
C LYS A 34 -26.43 23.23 -13.99
N LEU A 35 -26.12 23.78 -15.16
CA LEU A 35 -25.83 23.03 -16.36
C LEU A 35 -24.39 22.49 -16.27
N VAL A 36 -24.23 21.19 -16.50
CA VAL A 36 -22.93 20.52 -16.60
C VAL A 36 -22.87 19.78 -17.93
N THR A 37 -21.78 19.98 -18.66
CA THR A 37 -21.49 19.27 -19.91
C THR A 37 -20.56 18.09 -19.64
N GLY A 38 -20.53 17.11 -20.54
CA GLY A 38 -19.57 16.02 -20.38
C GLY A 38 -18.11 16.47 -20.52
N ASP A 39 -17.84 17.57 -21.22
CA ASP A 39 -16.50 18.15 -21.27
C ASP A 39 -16.08 18.71 -19.89
N ASP A 40 -17.01 19.28 -19.12
CA ASP A 40 -16.74 19.68 -17.72
C ASP A 40 -16.36 18.46 -16.86
N VAL A 41 -17.06 17.34 -17.04
CA VAL A 41 -16.75 16.09 -16.34
C VAL A 41 -15.38 15.56 -16.76
N LEU A 42 -15.01 15.59 -18.05
CA LEU A 42 -13.68 15.20 -18.53
C LEU A 42 -12.56 16.03 -17.93
N LEU A 43 -12.78 17.34 -17.80
CA LEU A 43 -11.82 18.25 -17.20
C LEU A 43 -11.61 17.91 -15.73
N LEU A 44 -12.69 17.71 -14.97
CA LEU A 44 -12.62 17.28 -13.59
C LEU A 44 -11.93 15.91 -13.45
N SER A 45 -12.34 14.91 -14.24
CA SER A 45 -11.71 13.59 -14.26
C SER A 45 -10.22 13.68 -14.58
N SER A 46 -9.84 14.52 -15.54
CA SER A 46 -8.44 14.75 -15.88
C SER A 46 -7.66 15.35 -14.71
N ALA A 47 -8.25 16.28 -13.96
CA ALA A 47 -7.63 16.94 -12.81
C ALA A 47 -7.48 16.00 -11.60
N LEU A 48 -8.49 15.16 -11.33
CA LEU A 48 -8.53 14.31 -10.14
C LEU A 48 -7.86 12.94 -10.35
N ARG A 49 -7.94 12.37 -11.55
CA ARG A 49 -7.57 10.96 -11.80
C ARG A 49 -6.20 10.79 -12.47
N LEU A 50 -5.72 11.78 -13.23
CA LEU A 50 -4.48 11.65 -14.01
C LEU A 50 -3.29 12.31 -13.31
N ASN A 51 -2.52 11.50 -12.58
CA ASN A 51 -1.17 11.86 -12.17
C ASN A 51 -0.15 11.66 -13.31
N ASP A 52 1.08 12.14 -13.12
CA ASP A 52 2.13 12.12 -14.14
C ASP A 52 2.48 10.69 -14.60
N SER A 53 2.52 9.73 -13.68
CA SER A 53 2.79 8.32 -14.00
C SER A 53 1.72 7.72 -14.94
N ILE A 54 0.44 8.00 -14.66
CA ILE A 54 -0.66 7.55 -15.53
C ILE A 54 -0.57 8.24 -16.88
N ARG A 55 -0.29 9.55 -16.92
CA ARG A 55 -0.13 10.30 -18.18
C ARG A 55 0.96 9.70 -19.06
N ILE A 56 2.13 9.45 -18.48
CA ILE A 56 3.27 8.82 -19.14
C ILE A 56 2.91 7.42 -19.63
N LYS A 57 2.27 6.61 -18.79
CA LYS A 57 1.85 5.25 -19.14
C LYS A 57 0.90 5.24 -20.34
N LEU A 58 -0.12 6.09 -20.33
CA LEU A 58 -1.08 6.18 -21.43
C LEU A 58 -0.44 6.74 -22.71
N PHE A 59 0.54 7.64 -22.60
CA PHE A 59 1.27 8.17 -23.75
C PHE A 59 2.19 7.13 -24.37
N ASN A 60 2.89 6.33 -23.55
CA ASN A 60 3.69 5.21 -24.03
C ASN A 60 2.82 4.12 -24.67
N GLN A 61 1.63 3.83 -24.12
CA GLN A 61 0.65 2.93 -24.75
C GLN A 61 0.13 3.47 -26.11
N ALA A 62 0.12 4.78 -26.27
CA ALA A 62 -0.21 5.44 -27.54
C ALA A 62 0.99 5.49 -28.51
N ASN A 63 2.08 4.75 -28.25
CA ASN A 63 3.33 4.84 -29.01
C ASN A 63 3.86 6.27 -29.14
N ARG A 64 3.65 7.10 -28.11
CA ARG A 64 4.02 8.53 -28.08
C ARG A 64 3.34 9.38 -29.17
N ASP A 65 2.24 8.91 -29.74
CA ASP A 65 1.39 9.71 -30.62
C ASP A 65 0.35 10.50 -29.79
N LEU A 66 0.37 11.83 -29.90
CA LEU A 66 -0.50 12.70 -29.11
C LEU A 66 -1.99 12.57 -29.48
N LYS A 67 -2.31 12.29 -30.75
CA LYS A 67 -3.71 12.11 -31.20
C LYS A 67 -4.26 10.79 -30.66
N LEU A 68 -3.49 9.72 -30.74
CA LEU A 68 -3.85 8.42 -30.18
C LEU A 68 -3.92 8.50 -28.65
N TYR A 69 -3.00 9.21 -28.01
CA TYR A 69 -3.04 9.47 -26.58
C TYR A 69 -4.33 10.17 -26.14
N LYS A 70 -4.77 11.21 -26.86
CA LYS A 70 -6.04 11.90 -26.55
C LYS A 70 -7.23 10.94 -26.62
N LYS A 71 -7.24 9.99 -27.57
CA LYS A 71 -8.27 8.94 -27.65
C LYS A 71 -8.20 7.97 -26.48
N ILE A 72 -7.02 7.40 -26.21
CA ILE A 72 -6.80 6.45 -25.11
C ILE A 72 -7.12 7.09 -23.75
N LYS A 73 -6.69 8.34 -23.54
CA LYS A 73 -7.00 9.15 -22.35
C LYS A 73 -8.50 9.26 -22.15
N LYS A 74 -9.26 9.62 -23.20
CA LYS A 74 -10.72 9.76 -23.12
C LYS A 74 -11.40 8.43 -22.74
N THR A 75 -11.01 7.33 -23.38
CA THR A 75 -11.50 5.99 -23.06
C THR A 75 -11.17 5.58 -21.63
N TRP A 76 -9.96 5.91 -21.16
CA TRP A 76 -9.54 5.63 -19.80
C TRP A 76 -10.36 6.43 -18.77
N LEU A 77 -10.62 7.71 -19.04
CA LEU A 77 -11.41 8.59 -18.17
C LEU A 77 -12.90 8.23 -18.14
N LYS A 78 -13.46 7.67 -19.21
CA LYS A 78 -14.87 7.24 -19.25
C LYS A 78 -15.23 6.30 -18.09
N LYS A 79 -14.28 5.48 -17.64
CA LYS A 79 -14.44 4.57 -16.48
C LYS A 79 -14.81 5.29 -15.18
N PHE A 80 -14.50 6.58 -15.07
CA PHE A 80 -14.75 7.41 -13.89
C PHE A 80 -15.87 8.44 -14.10
N PHE A 81 -16.49 8.47 -15.28
CA PHE A 81 -17.44 9.52 -15.65
C PHE A 81 -18.56 9.70 -14.63
N ASN A 82 -19.31 8.64 -14.31
CA ASN A 82 -20.43 8.71 -13.37
C ASN A 82 -19.96 9.20 -11.98
N GLN A 83 -18.81 8.73 -11.51
CA GLN A 83 -18.26 9.14 -10.21
C GLN A 83 -17.85 10.63 -10.20
N ASP A 84 -17.24 11.11 -11.27
CA ASP A 84 -16.78 12.49 -11.37
C ASP A 84 -17.95 13.45 -11.70
N LEU A 85 -18.97 13.00 -12.44
CA LEU A 85 -20.26 13.68 -12.64
C LEU A 85 -20.95 13.88 -11.29
N LYS A 86 -21.06 12.83 -10.48
CA LYS A 86 -21.56 12.95 -9.11
C LYS A 86 -20.74 13.97 -8.29
N THR A 87 -19.41 13.93 -8.40
CA THR A 87 -18.52 14.81 -7.65
C THR A 87 -18.74 16.29 -8.01
N ILE A 88 -18.83 16.63 -9.30
CA ILE A 88 -19.04 18.02 -9.74
C ILE A 88 -20.41 18.56 -9.31
N LEU A 89 -21.45 17.74 -9.45
CA LEU A 89 -22.82 18.12 -9.07
C LEU A 89 -22.91 18.32 -7.56
N TYR A 90 -22.42 17.36 -6.78
CA TYR A 90 -22.43 17.46 -5.33
C TYR A 90 -21.63 18.67 -4.84
N THR A 91 -20.46 18.93 -5.42
CA THR A 91 -19.65 20.11 -5.11
C THR A 91 -20.41 21.42 -5.39
N ASN A 92 -21.15 21.49 -6.50
CA ASN A 92 -21.95 22.66 -6.86
C ASN A 92 -23.15 22.85 -5.91
N THR A 93 -23.86 21.77 -5.57
CA THR A 93 -24.96 21.81 -4.58
C THR A 93 -24.46 22.33 -3.24
N ILE A 94 -23.36 21.77 -2.72
CA ILE A 94 -22.78 22.17 -1.44
C ILE A 94 -22.24 23.60 -1.48
N ARG A 95 -21.71 24.06 -2.61
CA ARG A 95 -21.32 25.46 -2.78
C ARG A 95 -22.51 26.42 -2.69
N ASN A 96 -23.65 26.05 -3.28
CA ASN A 96 -24.87 26.86 -3.19
C ASN A 96 -25.37 26.91 -1.74
N GLU A 97 -25.40 25.78 -1.03
CA GLU A 97 -25.76 25.74 0.40
C GLU A 97 -24.84 26.61 1.25
N ALA A 98 -23.53 26.53 1.02
CA ALA A 98 -22.56 27.36 1.73
C ALA A 98 -22.78 28.86 1.51
N ARG A 99 -23.22 29.26 0.31
CA ARG A 99 -23.61 30.64 0.01
C ARG A 99 -24.88 31.04 0.75
N MET A 100 -25.92 30.19 0.74
CA MET A 100 -27.16 30.45 1.47
C MET A 100 -26.91 30.63 2.96
N VAL A 101 -26.12 29.75 3.58
CA VAL A 101 -25.69 29.89 4.98
C VAL A 101 -24.97 31.22 5.22
N THR A 102 -24.09 31.62 4.31
CA THR A 102 -23.38 32.91 4.42
C THR A 102 -24.35 34.09 4.37
N VAL A 103 -25.38 34.04 3.52
CA VAL A 103 -26.42 35.08 3.44
C VAL A 103 -27.25 35.13 4.72
N THR A 104 -27.68 33.98 5.25
CA THR A 104 -28.53 33.92 6.44
C THR A 104 -27.78 34.26 7.73
N THR A 105 -26.51 33.86 7.85
CA THR A 105 -25.74 33.95 9.11
C THR A 105 -24.67 35.04 9.11
N GLY A 106 -24.38 35.64 7.95
CA GLY A 106 -23.24 36.55 7.74
C GLY A 106 -21.87 35.87 7.76
N ARG A 107 -21.78 34.56 8.03
CA ARG A 107 -20.51 33.85 8.19
C ARG A 107 -20.19 32.98 6.98
N ARG A 108 -19.03 33.23 6.35
CA ARG A 108 -18.51 32.37 5.28
C ARG A 108 -17.67 31.23 5.85
N VAL A 109 -18.17 30.01 5.72
CA VAL A 109 -17.64 28.83 6.43
C VAL A 109 -16.84 27.88 5.54
N ALA A 110 -17.11 27.89 4.24
CA ALA A 110 -16.43 27.09 3.22
C ALA A 110 -16.42 27.83 1.88
N PHE A 111 -15.70 27.27 0.92
CA PHE A 111 -15.39 27.83 -0.39
C PHE A 111 -14.82 29.24 -0.28
N ASN A 112 -13.93 29.48 0.68
CA ASN A 112 -13.33 30.80 0.96
C ASN A 112 -11.85 30.91 0.55
N PHE A 113 -11.38 29.99 -0.28
CA PHE A 113 -10.02 30.03 -0.82
C PHE A 113 -9.77 31.26 -1.70
N LYS A 114 -8.52 31.72 -1.75
CA LYS A 114 -8.04 32.87 -2.51
C LYS A 114 -6.92 32.49 -3.48
N THR A 115 -6.73 33.35 -4.48
CA THR A 115 -5.45 33.69 -5.14
C THR A 115 -4.20 32.91 -4.67
N SER A 116 -3.83 33.32 -3.46
CA SER A 116 -2.63 32.94 -2.72
C SER A 116 -2.58 31.47 -2.33
N ASP A 117 -3.72 30.84 -2.03
CA ASP A 117 -3.75 29.48 -1.48
C ASP A 117 -3.31 28.47 -2.53
N TYR A 118 -3.73 28.66 -3.79
CA TYR A 118 -3.29 27.82 -4.91
C TYR A 118 -1.85 28.14 -5.30
N ASN A 119 -1.48 29.42 -5.34
CA ASN A 119 -0.13 29.83 -5.70
C ASN A 119 0.91 29.27 -4.71
N SER A 120 0.60 29.26 -3.41
CA SER A 120 1.47 28.69 -2.38
C SER A 120 1.67 27.19 -2.58
N LEU A 121 0.60 26.43 -2.81
CA LEU A 121 0.69 24.98 -3.06
C LEU A 121 1.41 24.66 -4.37
N MET A 122 1.19 25.48 -5.40
CA MET A 122 1.89 25.34 -6.68
C MET A 122 3.38 25.60 -6.50
N GLN A 123 3.75 26.66 -5.77
CA GLN A 123 5.15 27.01 -5.49
C GLN A 123 5.86 25.90 -4.68
N GLU A 124 5.20 25.32 -3.68
CA GLU A 124 5.75 24.17 -2.94
C GLU A 124 6.04 22.98 -3.87
N LEU A 125 5.10 22.70 -4.77
CA LEU A 125 5.22 21.62 -5.74
C LEU A 125 6.33 21.90 -6.78
N GLU A 126 6.43 23.13 -7.27
CA GLU A 126 7.48 23.56 -8.20
C GLU A 126 8.86 23.49 -7.55
N ASN A 127 9.01 24.02 -6.33
CA ASN A 127 10.26 23.96 -5.58
C ASN A 127 10.73 22.51 -5.39
N LYS A 128 9.80 21.61 -5.08
CA LYS A 128 10.11 20.17 -4.93
C LYS A 128 10.47 19.51 -6.25
N ALA A 129 9.80 19.86 -7.34
CA ALA A 129 10.08 19.29 -8.66
C ALA A 129 11.43 19.76 -9.21
N LEU A 130 11.81 21.01 -8.89
CA LEU A 130 12.99 21.68 -9.41
C LEU A 130 14.20 21.65 -8.46
N SER A 131 14.07 21.06 -7.26
CA SER A 131 15.07 21.18 -6.18
C SER A 131 16.47 20.77 -6.62
N SER A 132 16.61 19.71 -7.41
CA SER A 132 17.91 19.23 -7.90
C SER A 132 18.72 20.26 -8.70
N TRP A 133 18.05 21.21 -9.35
CA TRP A 133 18.70 22.28 -10.11
C TRP A 133 18.78 23.58 -9.31
N LEU A 134 17.72 23.92 -8.56
CA LEU A 134 17.70 25.11 -7.71
C LEU A 134 18.74 25.03 -6.58
N ASP A 135 18.87 23.87 -5.93
CA ASP A 135 19.85 23.62 -4.88
C ASP A 135 21.28 23.63 -5.43
N ALA A 136 21.45 23.31 -6.72
CA ALA A 136 22.72 23.41 -7.44
C ALA A 136 23.04 24.84 -7.93
N GLY A 137 22.22 25.84 -7.58
CA GLY A 137 22.40 27.24 -7.96
C GLY A 137 22.05 27.55 -9.43
N GLN A 138 21.45 26.60 -10.15
CA GLN A 138 21.02 26.80 -11.53
C GLN A 138 19.68 27.54 -11.50
N GLY A 139 19.70 28.83 -11.81
CA GLY A 139 18.52 29.71 -11.71
C GLY A 139 17.26 29.16 -12.41
N MET A 140 16.10 29.72 -12.06
CA MET A 140 14.77 29.19 -12.42
C MET A 140 14.58 28.86 -13.91
N GLN A 141 15.13 29.67 -14.82
CA GLN A 141 15.05 29.44 -16.27
C GLN A 141 15.72 28.13 -16.69
N VAL A 142 16.92 27.85 -16.16
CA VAL A 142 17.68 26.63 -16.46
C VAL A 142 16.99 25.42 -15.83
N ALA A 143 16.56 25.53 -14.58
CA ALA A 143 15.83 24.46 -13.89
C ALA A 143 14.55 24.06 -14.64
N THR A 144 13.81 25.04 -15.15
CA THR A 144 12.60 24.83 -15.96
C THR A 144 12.88 24.05 -17.24
N LEU A 145 13.90 24.46 -17.99
CA LEU A 145 14.30 23.80 -19.22
C LEU A 145 14.74 22.35 -18.96
N GLU A 146 15.60 22.13 -17.97
CA GLU A 146 16.13 20.79 -17.64
C GLU A 146 15.05 19.84 -17.12
N PHE A 147 14.11 20.35 -16.32
CA PHE A 147 12.96 19.55 -15.90
C PHE A 147 12.03 19.22 -17.08
N GLY A 148 11.82 20.16 -18.00
CA GLY A 148 11.11 19.92 -19.26
C GLY A 148 11.74 18.80 -20.11
N LYS A 149 13.08 18.79 -20.23
CA LYS A 149 13.83 17.70 -20.87
C LYS A 149 13.61 16.37 -20.17
N LEU A 150 13.68 16.37 -18.83
CA LEU A 150 13.44 15.16 -18.04
C LEU A 150 12.03 14.60 -18.24
N LEU A 151 11.01 15.45 -18.26
CA LEU A 151 9.64 15.06 -18.55
C LEU A 151 9.52 14.45 -19.95
N HIS A 152 10.12 15.08 -20.96
CA HIS A 152 10.13 14.57 -22.32
C HIS A 152 10.81 13.19 -22.41
N GLN A 153 11.98 13.02 -21.80
CA GLN A 153 12.71 11.74 -21.75
C GLN A 153 11.89 10.63 -21.10
N ARG A 154 11.13 10.96 -20.06
CA ARG A 154 10.22 10.03 -19.37
C ARG A 154 8.96 9.70 -20.18
N GLY A 155 8.72 10.37 -21.30
CA GLY A 155 7.54 10.18 -22.13
C GLY A 155 6.32 10.92 -21.58
N TYR A 156 6.48 12.14 -21.07
CA TYR A 156 5.34 12.99 -20.74
C TYR A 156 4.57 13.36 -22.01
N PRO A 157 3.23 13.32 -22.02
CA PRO A 157 2.46 13.61 -23.24
C PRO A 157 2.67 15.03 -23.73
N ALA A 158 3.31 15.17 -24.88
CA ALA A 158 3.60 16.43 -25.55
C ALA A 158 3.61 16.21 -27.07
N ASP A 159 3.50 17.31 -27.83
CA ASP A 159 3.76 17.25 -29.26
C ASP A 159 5.26 17.07 -29.50
N SER A 160 5.62 16.36 -30.57
CA SER A 160 7.00 16.17 -31.02
C SER A 160 7.75 17.48 -31.27
N SER A 161 7.04 18.54 -31.68
CA SER A 161 7.61 19.86 -31.94
C SER A 161 7.58 20.81 -30.74
N MET A 162 7.09 20.36 -29.59
CA MET A 162 6.95 21.22 -28.40
C MET A 162 8.31 21.45 -27.74
N SER A 163 8.66 22.71 -27.45
CA SER A 163 9.88 23.03 -26.70
C SER A 163 9.82 22.46 -25.29
N TYR A 164 10.98 22.19 -24.69
CA TYR A 164 11.04 21.61 -23.35
C TYR A 164 10.44 22.53 -22.28
N GLU A 165 10.57 23.85 -22.42
CA GLU A 165 9.92 24.83 -21.55
C GLU A 165 8.39 24.73 -21.66
N ASN A 166 7.85 24.56 -22.86
CA ASN A 166 6.42 24.37 -23.05
C ASN A 166 5.93 23.05 -22.47
N ILE A 167 6.75 21.99 -22.49
CA ILE A 167 6.44 20.72 -21.80
C ILE A 167 6.34 20.94 -20.28
N TYR A 168 7.22 21.76 -19.70
CA TYR A 168 7.11 22.15 -18.30
C TYR A 168 5.83 22.94 -18.03
N TYR A 169 5.51 23.96 -18.83
CA TYR A 169 4.30 24.75 -18.63
C TYR A 169 3.03 23.91 -18.78
N LEU A 170 3.01 22.95 -19.71
CA LEU A 170 1.92 21.99 -19.84
C LEU A 170 1.78 21.11 -18.58
N TRP A 171 2.90 20.64 -18.03
CA TRP A 171 2.88 19.92 -16.75
C TRP A 171 2.34 20.81 -15.62
N ARG A 172 2.81 22.06 -15.56
CA ARG A 172 2.39 23.05 -14.56
C ARG A 172 0.88 23.30 -14.61
N GLU A 173 0.32 23.50 -15.80
CA GLU A 173 -1.13 23.66 -16.01
C GLU A 173 -1.91 22.43 -15.51
N HIS A 174 -1.41 21.22 -15.77
CA HIS A 174 -2.04 20.00 -15.26
C HIS A 174 -2.01 19.93 -13.72
N GLN A 175 -0.90 20.32 -13.09
CA GLN A 175 -0.81 20.35 -11.62
C GLN A 175 -1.72 21.42 -11.04
N GLU A 176 -1.74 22.62 -11.62
CA GLU A 176 -2.59 23.72 -11.19
C GLU A 176 -4.07 23.34 -11.24
N SER A 177 -4.51 22.72 -12.33
CA SER A 177 -5.86 22.17 -12.46
C SER A 177 -6.16 21.13 -11.37
N SER A 178 -5.22 20.20 -11.11
CA SER A 178 -5.38 19.19 -10.04
C SER A 178 -5.49 19.82 -8.66
N ILE A 179 -4.64 20.80 -8.34
CA ILE A 179 -4.64 21.51 -7.05
C ILE A 179 -5.97 22.24 -6.86
N LYS A 180 -6.44 22.99 -7.86
CA LYS A 180 -7.71 23.73 -7.81
C LYS A 180 -8.89 22.80 -7.54
N GLU A 181 -8.99 21.67 -8.25
CA GLU A 181 -10.09 20.74 -8.04
C GLU A 181 -9.99 19.99 -6.70
N LYS A 182 -8.79 19.64 -6.24
CA LYS A 182 -8.58 19.07 -4.90
C LYS A 182 -9.02 20.03 -3.79
N ILE A 183 -8.69 21.32 -3.91
CA ILE A 183 -9.14 22.35 -2.96
C ILE A 183 -10.67 22.42 -2.98
N ARG A 184 -11.30 22.49 -4.16
CA ARG A 184 -12.77 22.55 -4.28
C ARG A 184 -13.46 21.37 -3.62
N VAL A 185 -12.96 20.15 -3.84
CA VAL A 185 -13.48 18.92 -3.21
C VAL A 185 -13.23 18.91 -1.70
N ASN A 186 -12.11 19.44 -1.22
CA ASN A 186 -11.83 19.55 0.21
C ASN A 186 -12.75 20.58 0.92
N GLU A 187 -13.15 21.65 0.23
CA GLU A 187 -14.10 22.62 0.78
C GLU A 187 -15.49 22.03 0.99
N VAL A 188 -15.90 21.02 0.21
CA VAL A 188 -17.12 20.23 0.48
C VAL A 188 -17.03 19.60 1.87
N LYS A 189 -15.93 18.92 2.19
CA LYS A 189 -15.72 18.28 3.50
C LYS A 189 -15.68 19.29 4.64
N LYS A 190 -15.11 20.47 4.40
CA LYS A 190 -15.09 21.58 5.36
C LYS A 190 -16.51 22.07 5.66
N PHE A 191 -17.35 22.19 4.63
CA PHE A 191 -18.75 22.55 4.80
C PHE A 191 -19.55 21.44 5.50
N GLU A 192 -19.40 20.18 5.10
CA GLU A 192 -20.05 19.04 5.75
C GLU A 192 -19.70 18.98 7.25
N ARG A 193 -18.41 19.16 7.60
CA ARG A 193 -17.99 19.26 9.00
C ARG A 193 -18.63 20.43 9.72
N TYR A 194 -18.73 21.60 9.08
CA TYR A 194 -19.41 22.73 9.66
C TYR A 194 -20.87 22.40 9.94
N ILE A 195 -21.62 21.85 8.98
CA ILE A 195 -23.03 21.45 9.21
C ILE A 195 -23.15 20.41 10.32
N GLY A 196 -22.30 19.38 10.30
CA GLY A 196 -22.26 18.37 11.37
C GLY A 196 -21.90 18.94 12.75
N THR A 197 -21.31 20.14 12.80
CA THR A 197 -20.90 20.82 14.04
C THR A 197 -21.78 22.00 14.45
N TYR A 198 -22.51 22.65 13.54
CA TYR A 198 -23.04 24.02 13.69
C TYR A 198 -24.26 24.19 14.61
N ASN A 199 -24.91 23.11 15.08
CA ASN A 199 -26.03 23.18 16.03
C ASN A 199 -25.83 22.34 17.31
N ASN A 200 -24.59 22.18 17.77
CA ASN A 200 -24.30 21.22 18.82
C ASN A 200 -24.51 21.70 20.25
N TYR A 201 -25.77 21.66 20.68
CA TYR A 201 -26.09 21.31 22.05
C TYR A 201 -25.73 19.83 22.35
N ASP A 202 -25.80 18.92 21.36
CA ASP A 202 -25.48 17.49 21.56
C ASP A 202 -24.00 17.11 21.66
N LEU A 203 -23.07 17.80 20.98
CA LEU A 203 -21.63 17.56 21.23
C LEU A 203 -21.18 18.09 22.60
N LYS A 204 -22.01 18.90 23.27
CA LYS A 204 -21.82 19.27 24.67
C LYS A 204 -22.39 18.22 25.62
N THR A 205 -23.22 17.29 25.14
CA THR A 205 -23.70 16.16 25.93
C THR A 205 -22.49 15.27 26.20
N PRO A 206 -22.05 15.13 27.47
CA PRO A 206 -20.90 14.30 27.79
C PRO A 206 -21.16 12.90 27.26
N ILE A 207 -20.23 12.33 26.48
CA ILE A 207 -20.26 10.90 26.22
C ILE A 207 -19.98 10.25 27.57
N HIS A 208 -21.04 9.76 28.21
CA HIS A 208 -20.91 9.16 29.53
C HIS A 208 -19.94 7.98 29.52
N ASP A 209 -19.11 7.87 30.55
CA ASP A 209 -18.09 6.82 30.70
C ASP A 209 -18.67 5.40 30.55
N PHE A 210 -19.94 5.20 30.92
CA PHE A 210 -20.62 3.91 30.72
C PHE A 210 -20.67 3.49 29.24
N ARG A 211 -20.81 4.44 28.30
CA ARG A 211 -20.87 4.16 26.85
C ARG A 211 -19.50 3.76 26.33
N VAL A 212 -18.44 4.40 26.83
CA VAL A 212 -17.04 4.07 26.52
C VAL A 212 -16.71 2.65 27.00
N ASN A 213 -17.06 2.34 28.24
CA ASN A 213 -16.85 1.02 28.83
C ASN A 213 -17.64 -0.07 28.09
N THR A 214 -18.92 0.19 27.78
CA THR A 214 -19.77 -0.75 27.04
C THR A 214 -19.26 -0.99 25.62
N PHE A 215 -18.80 0.07 24.94
CA PHE A 215 -18.16 -0.04 23.62
C PHE A 215 -16.92 -0.93 23.69
N PHE A 216 -16.03 -0.68 24.66
CA PHE A 216 -14.80 -1.43 24.84
C PHE A 216 -15.10 -2.92 25.10
N GLU A 217 -15.94 -3.23 26.08
CA GLU A 217 -16.24 -4.61 26.45
C GLU A 217 -16.92 -5.39 25.31
N ARG A 218 -17.84 -4.75 24.58
CA ARG A 218 -18.45 -5.36 23.40
C ARG A 218 -17.42 -5.69 22.32
N HIS A 219 -16.56 -4.74 21.95
CA HIS A 219 -15.59 -4.95 20.88
C HIS A 219 -14.44 -5.86 21.31
N ARG A 220 -14.05 -5.84 22.58
CA ARG A 220 -13.13 -6.81 23.18
C ARG A 220 -13.66 -8.23 23.03
N LYS A 221 -14.92 -8.48 23.41
CA LYS A 221 -15.55 -9.81 23.22
C LYS A 221 -15.57 -10.25 21.77
N ILE A 222 -15.90 -9.35 20.83
CA ILE A 222 -15.88 -9.66 19.38
C ILE A 222 -14.47 -10.03 18.91
N VAL A 223 -13.45 -9.28 19.33
CA VAL A 223 -12.05 -9.55 19.01
C VAL A 223 -11.61 -10.89 19.59
N GLN A 224 -11.95 -11.16 20.85
CA GLN A 224 -11.68 -12.44 21.51
C GLN A 224 -12.33 -13.61 20.77
N GLN A 225 -13.63 -13.54 20.46
CA GLN A 225 -14.36 -14.61 19.77
C GLN A 225 -13.82 -14.89 18.37
N ARG A 226 -13.44 -13.84 17.62
CA ARG A 226 -12.93 -14.00 16.26
C ARG A 226 -11.49 -14.50 16.19
N LEU A 227 -10.72 -14.33 17.26
CA LEU A 227 -9.32 -14.73 17.33
C LEU A 227 -9.10 -15.98 18.18
N ASN A 228 -10.12 -16.41 18.95
CA ASN A 228 -10.12 -17.67 19.66
C ASN A 228 -9.99 -18.83 18.66
N GLY A 229 -8.99 -19.69 18.86
CA GLY A 229 -8.72 -20.84 17.98
C GLY A 229 -8.16 -20.50 16.60
N VAL A 230 -7.86 -19.23 16.29
CA VAL A 230 -7.23 -18.87 15.01
C VAL A 230 -5.72 -19.12 15.09
N MET A 231 -5.33 -20.38 14.92
CA MET A 231 -3.98 -20.75 14.51
C MET A 231 -3.90 -20.53 12.99
N SER A 232 -3.33 -19.40 12.53
CA SER A 232 -2.93 -19.26 11.12
C SER A 232 -2.13 -17.97 10.84
N GLN A 233 -1.35 -18.04 9.75
CA GLN A 233 -0.48 -17.00 9.19
C GLN A 233 -0.96 -15.55 9.38
N LYS A 234 -0.01 -14.67 9.73
CA LYS A 234 -0.13 -13.21 9.96
C LYS A 234 -1.05 -12.45 8.98
N SER A 235 -1.12 -12.90 7.72
CA SER A 235 -1.98 -12.34 6.66
C SER A 235 -3.48 -12.54 6.93
N LYS A 236 -3.89 -13.71 7.43
CA LYS A 236 -5.30 -14.07 7.71
C LYS A 236 -5.84 -13.31 8.93
N ILE A 237 -4.98 -13.04 9.90
CA ILE A 237 -5.32 -12.32 11.14
C ILE A 237 -5.66 -10.85 10.86
N LYS A 238 -4.83 -10.16 10.06
CA LYS A 238 -5.13 -8.77 9.67
C LYS A 238 -6.45 -8.64 8.91
N ALA A 239 -6.76 -9.62 8.06
CA ALA A 239 -8.04 -9.68 7.36
C ALA A 239 -9.23 -9.95 8.29
N ALA A 240 -9.05 -10.76 9.34
CA ALA A 240 -10.09 -11.02 10.35
C ALA A 240 -10.42 -9.79 11.21
N ILE A 241 -9.39 -9.01 11.59
CA ILE A 241 -9.54 -7.80 12.43
C ILE A 241 -10.05 -6.62 11.61
N GLY A 242 -9.61 -6.47 10.36
CA GLY A 242 -9.99 -5.35 9.48
C GLY A 242 -11.47 -5.33 9.06
N LYS A 243 -12.24 -6.39 9.33
CA LYS A 243 -13.66 -6.52 8.95
C LYS A 243 -14.66 -6.06 10.03
N THR A 244 -14.22 -5.51 11.16
CA THR A 244 -15.12 -5.02 12.22
C THR A 244 -14.85 -3.57 12.57
N SER A 245 -15.81 -2.70 12.26
CA SER A 245 -15.81 -1.31 12.71
C SER A 245 -15.72 -1.29 14.24
N GLY A 246 -14.68 -0.68 14.81
CA GLY A 246 -14.49 -0.56 16.26
C GLY A 246 -13.40 -1.44 16.87
N SER A 247 -13.03 -2.58 16.25
CA SER A 247 -11.97 -3.47 16.78
C SER A 247 -10.60 -2.81 16.85
N ASN A 248 -10.29 -1.94 15.89
CA ASN A 248 -9.03 -1.17 15.88
C ASN A 248 -8.95 -0.14 17.03
N PHE A 249 -10.07 0.21 17.65
CA PHE A 249 -10.12 1.18 18.75
C PHE A 249 -9.95 0.52 20.12
N VAL A 250 -9.97 -0.82 20.20
CA VAL A 250 -9.78 -1.55 21.47
C VAL A 250 -8.46 -2.30 21.56
N ILE A 251 -7.77 -2.48 20.43
CA ILE A 251 -6.48 -3.19 20.35
C ILE A 251 -5.35 -2.17 20.43
N LYS A 252 -4.47 -2.32 21.42
CA LYS A 252 -3.22 -1.56 21.57
C LYS A 252 -2.11 -2.15 20.70
N GLN A 253 -1.92 -3.47 20.77
CA GLN A 253 -0.87 -4.17 20.04
C GLN A 253 -1.29 -5.61 19.71
N LEU A 254 -0.80 -6.10 18.57
CA LEU A 254 -0.89 -7.49 18.16
C LEU A 254 0.53 -8.04 18.00
N SER A 255 0.85 -9.05 18.80
CA SER A 255 2.13 -9.76 18.73
C SER A 255 1.87 -11.20 18.28
N PHE A 256 2.68 -11.67 17.34
CA PHE A 256 2.62 -13.04 16.86
C PHE A 256 3.69 -13.84 17.62
N ILE A 257 3.23 -14.78 18.45
CA ILE A 257 4.08 -15.66 19.24
C ILE A 257 4.30 -16.93 18.42
N SER A 258 5.51 -17.12 17.91
CA SER A 258 5.85 -18.28 17.08
C SER A 258 7.32 -18.65 17.22
N PHE A 259 7.65 -19.87 16.83
CA PHE A 259 9.02 -20.36 16.91
C PHE A 259 10.02 -19.61 16.03
N GLY A 260 9.58 -19.05 14.90
CA GLY A 260 10.45 -18.33 13.97
C GLY A 260 10.77 -16.88 14.38
N GLU A 261 9.91 -16.25 15.19
CA GLU A 261 10.01 -14.82 15.52
C GLU A 261 10.18 -14.55 17.03
N SER A 262 9.81 -15.47 17.93
CA SER A 262 9.71 -15.22 19.38
C SER A 262 10.82 -15.88 20.20
N LYS A 263 11.14 -15.28 21.35
CA LYS A 263 12.05 -15.85 22.34
C LYS A 263 11.39 -16.98 23.13
N PHE A 264 12.19 -17.90 23.66
CA PHE A 264 11.70 -19.01 24.46
C PHE A 264 10.89 -18.55 25.68
N ARG A 265 11.35 -17.51 26.39
CA ARG A 265 10.60 -16.90 27.51
C ARG A 265 9.22 -16.39 27.12
N GLU A 266 9.08 -15.82 25.92
CA GLU A 266 7.80 -15.33 25.42
C GLU A 266 6.86 -16.48 25.06
N ILE A 267 7.39 -17.53 24.42
CA ILE A 267 6.62 -18.74 24.10
C ILE A 267 6.21 -19.44 25.41
N ASN A 268 7.13 -19.64 26.35
CA ASN A 268 6.86 -20.28 27.64
C ASN A 268 5.79 -19.54 28.47
N SER A 269 5.77 -18.20 28.41
CA SER A 269 4.81 -17.39 29.17
C SER A 269 3.43 -17.26 28.51
N TYR A 270 3.36 -17.21 27.17
CA TYR A 270 2.10 -16.91 26.45
C TYR A 270 1.51 -18.08 25.67
N ALA A 271 2.34 -19.06 25.31
CA ALA A 271 1.98 -20.22 24.49
C ALA A 271 2.81 -21.47 24.89
N PRO A 272 2.83 -21.87 26.18
CA PRO A 272 3.61 -23.01 26.63
C PRO A 272 3.26 -24.30 25.89
N GLU A 273 2.02 -24.45 25.43
CA GLU A 273 1.56 -25.58 24.61
C GLU A 273 2.32 -25.73 23.28
N LEU A 274 2.88 -24.63 22.73
CA LEU A 274 3.72 -24.73 21.54
C LEU A 274 5.00 -25.53 21.87
N LEU A 275 5.59 -25.35 23.06
CA LEU A 275 6.84 -25.99 23.45
C LEU A 275 6.75 -27.52 23.48
N GLU A 276 5.57 -28.09 23.73
CA GLU A 276 5.37 -29.54 23.70
C GLU A 276 5.60 -30.12 22.29
N SER A 277 5.29 -29.37 21.23
CA SER A 277 5.49 -29.76 19.83
C SER A 277 6.92 -29.55 19.32
N TYR A 278 7.81 -28.96 20.11
CA TYR A 278 9.15 -28.58 19.66
C TYR A 278 9.99 -29.78 19.20
N SER A 279 10.06 -30.84 20.01
CA SER A 279 10.90 -32.00 19.70
C SER A 279 10.47 -32.64 18.38
N GLU A 280 9.15 -32.74 18.16
CA GLU A 280 8.57 -33.26 16.93
C GLU A 280 8.85 -32.35 15.73
N LEU A 281 8.73 -31.03 15.90
CA LEU A 281 9.05 -30.06 14.85
C LEU A 281 10.52 -30.10 14.46
N TYR A 282 11.41 -30.24 15.43
CA TYR A 282 12.84 -30.34 15.20
C TYR A 282 13.21 -31.66 14.53
N GLU A 283 12.67 -32.78 15.00
CA GLU A 283 12.84 -34.09 14.37
C GLU A 283 12.32 -34.07 12.91
N THR A 284 11.16 -33.45 12.68
CA THR A 284 10.60 -33.26 11.32
C THR A 284 11.52 -32.43 10.44
N PHE A 285 12.10 -31.34 10.97
CA PHE A 285 13.07 -30.53 10.24
C PHE A 285 14.30 -31.35 9.87
N ILE A 286 14.87 -32.11 10.82
CA ILE A 286 16.05 -32.95 10.59
C ILE A 286 15.76 -34.06 9.58
N GLN A 287 14.62 -34.74 9.69
CA GLN A 287 14.21 -35.76 8.72
C GLN A 287 14.03 -35.16 7.32
N THR A 288 13.32 -34.04 7.20
CA THR A 288 13.13 -33.33 5.92
C THR A 288 14.47 -32.88 5.35
N TYR A 289 15.36 -32.36 6.18
CA TYR A 289 16.68 -31.89 5.77
C TYR A 289 17.58 -33.03 5.29
N SER A 290 17.54 -34.17 5.99
CA SER A 290 18.37 -35.35 5.70
C SER A 290 17.88 -36.17 4.49
N THR A 291 16.58 -36.10 4.18
CA THR A 291 15.95 -36.88 3.09
C THR A 291 15.70 -36.06 1.82
N SER A 292 15.66 -34.74 1.90
CA SER A 292 15.49 -33.88 0.72
C SER A 292 16.84 -33.53 0.09
N ASN A 293 16.85 -33.25 -1.22
CA ASN A 293 18.00 -32.72 -1.99
C ASN A 293 18.62 -31.41 -1.41
N LYS A 294 18.23 -30.96 -0.21
CA LYS A 294 18.73 -29.76 0.47
C LYS A 294 20.17 -29.94 0.97
N ALA A 295 20.53 -31.12 1.49
CA ALA A 295 21.91 -31.43 1.81
C ALA A 295 22.80 -31.30 0.55
N ASP A 296 22.35 -31.84 -0.58
CA ASP A 296 23.04 -31.71 -1.87
C ASP A 296 23.11 -30.25 -2.36
N GLN A 297 22.09 -29.43 -2.11
CA GLN A 297 22.12 -28.00 -2.44
C GLN A 297 23.17 -27.24 -1.62
N ILE A 298 23.33 -27.57 -0.35
CA ILE A 298 24.35 -26.97 0.51
C ILE A 298 25.74 -27.39 0.06
N SER A 299 25.93 -28.67 -0.28
CA SER A 299 27.16 -29.16 -0.90
C SER A 299 27.48 -28.39 -2.19
N LYS A 300 26.48 -28.12 -3.06
CA LYS A 300 26.67 -27.29 -4.27
C LYS A 300 27.13 -25.86 -3.97
N TYR A 301 26.64 -25.23 -2.90
CA TYR A 301 27.11 -23.89 -2.52
C TYR A 301 28.56 -23.91 -2.01
N ILE A 302 28.93 -24.96 -1.27
CA ILE A 302 30.30 -25.18 -0.81
C ILE A 302 31.22 -25.41 -2.01
N ASP A 303 30.85 -26.32 -2.93
CA ASP A 303 31.59 -26.59 -4.16
C ASP A 303 31.77 -25.33 -5.00
N HIS A 304 30.73 -24.52 -5.11
CA HIS A 304 30.80 -23.24 -5.82
C HIS A 304 31.77 -22.27 -5.13
N ALA A 305 31.80 -22.21 -3.79
CA ALA A 305 32.78 -21.41 -3.07
C ALA A 305 34.23 -21.90 -3.34
N PHE A 306 34.47 -23.21 -3.33
CA PHE A 306 35.76 -23.80 -3.70
C PHE A 306 36.16 -23.48 -5.15
N GLN A 307 35.22 -23.54 -6.10
CA GLN A 307 35.46 -23.16 -7.49
C GLN A 307 35.83 -21.69 -7.65
N LEU A 308 35.11 -20.80 -6.95
CA LEU A 308 35.41 -19.37 -6.95
C LEU A 308 36.79 -19.09 -6.36
N ARG A 309 37.16 -19.77 -5.28
CA ARG A 309 38.49 -19.67 -4.66
C ARG A 309 39.61 -20.09 -5.62
N LYS A 310 39.40 -21.14 -6.42
CA LYS A 310 40.38 -21.58 -7.44
C LYS A 310 40.59 -20.55 -8.57
N ARG A 311 39.60 -19.69 -8.83
CA ARG A 311 39.59 -18.78 -9.99
C ARG A 311 39.91 -17.32 -9.64
N HIS A 312 39.77 -16.93 -8.37
CA HIS A 312 39.85 -15.53 -7.95
C HIS A 312 40.68 -15.37 -6.67
N SER A 313 41.37 -14.24 -6.57
CA SER A 313 42.10 -13.87 -5.36
C SER A 313 41.14 -13.53 -4.21
N SER A 314 41.60 -13.67 -2.96
CA SER A 314 40.79 -13.29 -1.79
C SER A 314 40.38 -11.81 -1.82
N LYS A 315 41.19 -10.93 -2.44
CA LYS A 315 40.91 -9.49 -2.54
C LYS A 315 39.72 -9.23 -3.46
N GLU A 316 39.67 -9.88 -4.63
CA GLU A 316 38.56 -9.77 -5.59
C GLU A 316 37.27 -10.33 -4.99
N LEU A 317 37.34 -11.49 -4.33
CA LEU A 317 36.19 -12.10 -3.68
C LEU A 317 35.62 -11.20 -2.56
N ARG A 318 36.47 -10.53 -1.76
CA ARG A 318 36.00 -9.57 -0.74
C ARG A 318 35.33 -8.34 -1.36
N GLN A 319 35.73 -7.90 -2.55
CA GLN A 319 35.05 -6.81 -3.28
C GLN A 319 33.68 -7.28 -3.81
N GLU A 320 33.63 -8.48 -4.38
CA GLU A 320 32.40 -9.07 -4.89
C GLU A 320 31.38 -9.33 -3.76
N TYR A 321 31.84 -9.77 -2.58
CA TYR A 321 31.01 -9.86 -1.37
C TYR A 321 30.33 -8.52 -1.04
N LYS A 322 31.10 -7.41 -1.02
CA LYS A 322 30.55 -6.07 -0.74
C LYS A 322 29.50 -5.67 -1.77
N ARG A 323 29.73 -5.96 -3.04
CA ARG A 323 28.79 -5.68 -4.13
C ARG A 323 27.48 -6.45 -3.95
N GLN A 324 27.54 -7.76 -3.67
CA GLN A 324 26.34 -8.57 -3.46
C GLN A 324 25.56 -8.16 -2.19
N MET A 325 26.27 -7.79 -1.12
CA MET A 325 25.64 -7.25 0.09
C MET A 325 24.93 -5.91 -0.16
N GLN A 326 25.48 -5.03 -1.01
CA GLN A 326 24.79 -3.80 -1.41
C GLN A 326 23.50 -4.11 -2.17
N LEU A 327 23.51 -5.08 -3.08
CA LEU A 327 22.31 -5.51 -3.81
C LEU A 327 21.23 -6.06 -2.86
N TYR A 328 21.62 -6.86 -1.86
CA TYR A 328 20.70 -7.33 -0.83
C TYR A 328 20.20 -6.20 0.09
N ASN A 329 21.03 -5.21 0.41
CA ASN A 329 20.60 -4.07 1.23
C ASN A 329 19.59 -3.17 0.49
N ASN A 330 19.69 -3.08 -0.84
CA ASN A 330 18.72 -2.37 -1.68
C ASN A 330 17.38 -3.11 -1.77
N ASP A 331 17.39 -4.45 -1.68
CA ASP A 331 16.19 -5.29 -1.64
C ASP A 331 16.37 -6.48 -0.69
N ARG A 332 15.93 -6.28 0.56
CA ARG A 332 16.03 -7.29 1.63
C ARG A 332 15.14 -8.52 1.41
N THR A 333 14.27 -8.51 0.41
CA THR A 333 13.45 -9.68 0.08
C THR A 333 14.22 -10.68 -0.79
N ASN A 334 15.34 -10.27 -1.39
CA ASN A 334 16.11 -11.10 -2.31
C ASN A 334 17.16 -11.97 -1.60
N ILE A 335 16.70 -13.04 -0.96
CA ILE A 335 17.55 -13.99 -0.20
C ILE A 335 18.66 -14.61 -1.07
N SER A 336 18.45 -14.76 -2.39
CA SER A 336 19.47 -15.31 -3.30
C SER A 336 20.76 -14.47 -3.31
N LYS A 337 20.65 -13.14 -3.18
CA LYS A 337 21.79 -12.23 -3.11
C LYS A 337 22.54 -12.36 -1.79
N LEU A 338 21.83 -12.61 -0.70
CA LEU A 338 22.43 -12.87 0.61
C LEU A 338 23.20 -14.20 0.61
N ILE A 339 22.61 -15.28 0.06
CA ILE A 339 23.29 -16.58 -0.08
C ILE A 339 24.54 -16.42 -0.91
N LEU A 340 24.46 -15.81 -2.09
CA LEU A 340 25.61 -15.60 -2.98
C LEU A 340 26.70 -14.75 -2.32
N ALA A 341 26.33 -13.67 -1.62
CA ALA A 341 27.29 -12.86 -0.86
C ALA A 341 28.04 -13.72 0.16
N LYS A 342 27.32 -14.54 0.95
CA LYS A 342 27.94 -15.42 1.95
C LYS A 342 28.77 -16.54 1.32
N THR A 343 28.37 -17.08 0.16
CA THR A 343 29.18 -18.04 -0.61
C THR A 343 30.51 -17.43 -1.08
N VAL A 344 30.47 -16.19 -1.57
CA VAL A 344 31.67 -15.47 -2.02
C VAL A 344 32.57 -15.11 -0.84
N LEU A 345 31.99 -14.75 0.31
CA LEU A 345 32.75 -14.51 1.53
C LEU A 345 33.44 -15.79 2.01
N LEU A 346 32.72 -16.92 2.02
CA LEU A 346 33.28 -18.22 2.32
C LEU A 346 34.46 -18.52 1.36
N ALA A 347 34.27 -18.33 0.05
CA ALA A 347 35.33 -18.53 -0.94
C ALA A 347 36.58 -17.68 -0.64
N ALA A 348 36.42 -16.47 -0.10
CA ALA A 348 37.55 -15.60 0.25
C ALA A 348 38.33 -16.08 1.50
N GLU A 349 37.71 -16.91 2.34
CA GLU A 349 38.17 -17.32 3.66
C GLU A 349 38.59 -18.80 3.75
N ILE A 350 38.15 -19.66 2.82
CA ILE A 350 38.56 -21.07 2.79
C ILE A 350 40.06 -21.21 2.48
N ASP A 351 40.72 -22.08 3.23
CA ASP A 351 42.06 -22.56 2.94
C ASP A 351 42.05 -23.46 1.68
N PRO A 352 42.91 -23.21 0.67
CA PRO A 352 43.00 -24.02 -0.55
C PRO A 352 43.17 -25.54 -0.34
N THR A 353 43.62 -25.96 0.85
CA THR A 353 43.89 -27.36 1.20
C THR A 353 42.73 -28.10 1.89
N THR A 354 41.62 -27.40 2.17
CA THR A 354 40.45 -28.00 2.86
C THR A 354 39.71 -28.98 1.94
N GLN A 355 39.42 -30.21 2.41
CA GLN A 355 38.56 -31.17 1.70
C GLN A 355 37.10 -31.13 2.22
N PRO A 356 36.09 -31.21 1.34
CA PRO A 356 34.68 -31.18 1.73
C PRO A 356 34.10 -32.59 1.98
N ASP A 357 34.11 -33.07 3.24
CA ASP A 357 33.32 -34.20 3.74
C ASP A 357 32.85 -33.86 5.18
N SER A 358 31.66 -34.11 5.74
CA SER A 358 30.41 -34.76 5.33
C SER A 358 29.20 -34.02 5.98
N VAL A 359 28.39 -33.32 5.19
CA VAL A 359 27.25 -32.49 5.69
C VAL A 359 26.14 -33.34 6.31
N ASN A 360 25.98 -34.60 5.88
CA ASN A 360 24.91 -35.49 6.33
C ASN A 360 25.12 -36.09 7.73
N TYR A 361 26.36 -36.42 8.11
CA TYR A 361 26.67 -36.93 9.45
C TYR A 361 26.46 -35.85 10.52
N MET A 362 26.77 -34.60 10.18
CA MET A 362 26.69 -33.44 11.08
C MET A 362 25.24 -33.06 11.42
N ALA A 363 24.28 -33.31 10.53
CA ALA A 363 22.86 -33.08 10.79
C ALA A 363 22.26 -34.09 11.79
N ILE A 364 22.78 -35.32 11.83
CA ILE A 364 22.29 -36.40 12.71
C ILE A 364 22.74 -36.17 14.17
N VAL A 365 24.00 -35.75 14.39
CA VAL A 365 24.54 -35.48 15.74
C VAL A 365 23.94 -34.22 16.38
N ALA A 366 23.38 -33.30 15.59
CA ALA A 366 22.71 -32.10 16.10
C ALA A 366 21.48 -32.39 16.95
N ASN A 367 20.82 -33.52 16.68
CA ASN A 367 19.60 -33.93 17.37
C ASN A 367 19.87 -34.38 18.82
N SER A 368 21.06 -34.88 19.15
CA SER A 368 21.36 -35.38 20.50
C SER A 368 21.72 -34.28 21.50
N ASN A 369 22.31 -33.16 21.07
CA ASN A 369 22.76 -32.08 21.96
C ASN A 369 21.65 -31.10 22.35
N LEU A 370 20.58 -30.99 21.55
CA LEU A 370 19.52 -30.00 21.77
C LEU A 370 18.58 -30.36 22.92
N LYS A 371 18.31 -31.65 23.14
CA LYS A 371 17.35 -32.12 24.16
C LYS A 371 17.74 -31.74 25.60
N HIS A 372 19.02 -31.49 25.87
CA HIS A 372 19.51 -31.22 27.22
C HIS A 372 19.57 -29.74 27.62
N ASN A 373 19.51 -28.78 26.69
CA ASN A 373 19.87 -27.38 27.00
C ASN A 373 18.69 -26.38 27.01
N PHE A 374 17.43 -26.85 26.98
CA PHE A 374 16.24 -25.98 26.90
C PHE A 374 16.06 -25.01 28.07
N SER A 375 16.34 -25.47 29.29
CA SER A 375 16.08 -24.68 30.50
C SER A 375 17.11 -23.58 30.74
N GLU A 376 18.31 -23.68 30.16
CA GLU A 376 19.43 -22.80 30.49
C GLU A 376 19.45 -21.49 29.68
N TYR A 377 18.73 -21.43 28.55
CA TYR A 377 18.81 -20.31 27.59
C TYR A 377 17.45 -19.67 27.25
N LEU A 378 16.66 -19.31 28.27
CA LEU A 378 15.30 -18.75 28.13
C LEU A 378 15.22 -17.47 27.27
N GLU A 379 16.31 -16.70 27.17
CA GLU A 379 16.35 -15.44 26.42
C GLU A 379 16.66 -15.61 24.92
N MET A 380 16.99 -16.83 24.48
CA MET A 380 17.27 -17.14 23.07
C MET A 380 15.99 -17.50 22.31
N SER A 381 15.99 -17.24 20.99
CA SER A 381 15.00 -17.82 20.10
C SER A 381 15.34 -19.29 19.82
N LEU A 382 14.34 -20.09 19.44
CA LEU A 382 14.55 -21.50 19.10
C LEU A 382 15.55 -21.67 17.95
N LYS A 383 15.48 -20.77 16.98
CA LYS A 383 16.44 -20.68 15.86
C LYS A 383 17.87 -20.48 16.38
N ASP A 384 18.08 -19.54 17.29
CA ASP A 384 19.43 -19.20 17.77
C ASP A 384 20.02 -20.34 18.60
N LEU A 385 19.19 -21.01 19.41
CA LEU A 385 19.58 -22.20 20.16
C LEU A 385 19.98 -23.34 19.22
N ALA A 386 19.15 -23.63 18.22
CA ALA A 386 19.47 -24.64 17.21
C ALA A 386 20.73 -24.27 16.39
N LEU A 387 20.90 -23.01 16.02
CA LEU A 387 22.09 -22.53 15.31
C LEU A 387 23.35 -22.64 16.16
N MET A 388 23.26 -22.36 17.46
CA MET A 388 24.37 -22.50 18.40
C MET A 388 24.76 -23.97 18.55
N SER A 389 23.79 -24.87 18.79
CA SER A 389 24.06 -26.30 18.86
C SER A 389 24.64 -26.84 17.56
N LEU A 390 24.16 -26.37 16.41
CA LEU A 390 24.75 -26.71 15.12
C LEU A 390 26.22 -26.27 15.05
N LYS A 391 26.54 -25.02 15.39
CA LYS A 391 27.92 -24.48 15.40
C LYS A 391 28.87 -25.26 16.31
N GLU A 392 28.41 -25.65 17.49
CA GLU A 392 29.22 -26.40 18.46
C GLU A 392 29.64 -27.77 17.91
N LEU A 393 28.77 -28.47 17.17
CA LEU A 393 29.08 -29.76 16.53
C LEU A 393 30.18 -29.67 15.48
N PHE A 394 30.24 -28.55 14.77
CA PHE A 394 31.18 -28.32 13.68
C PHE A 394 32.57 -27.88 14.16
N THR A 395 32.82 -27.87 15.48
CA THR A 395 34.17 -27.68 16.06
C THR A 395 35.00 -28.97 16.10
N HIS A 396 34.47 -30.09 15.60
CA HIS A 396 35.20 -31.36 15.49
C HIS A 396 36.22 -31.38 14.32
N ARG A 397 37.30 -32.15 14.51
CA ARG A 397 38.70 -31.78 14.25
C ARG A 397 39.22 -31.61 12.81
N ASP A 398 38.42 -31.74 11.75
CA ASP A 398 38.97 -31.80 10.38
C ASP A 398 38.35 -30.83 9.36
N VAL A 399 37.53 -29.85 9.81
CA VAL A 399 36.85 -28.89 8.92
C VAL A 399 37.24 -27.45 9.23
N SER A 400 37.46 -26.64 8.18
CA SER A 400 37.77 -25.21 8.32
C SER A 400 36.67 -24.46 9.10
N PRO A 401 37.01 -23.62 10.11
CA PRO A 401 36.03 -22.83 10.87
C PRO A 401 35.11 -21.96 9.99
N SER A 402 35.60 -21.46 8.85
CA SER A 402 34.78 -20.68 7.91
C SER A 402 33.73 -21.54 7.22
N VAL A 403 34.06 -22.78 6.86
CA VAL A 403 33.12 -23.76 6.28
C VAL A 403 32.06 -24.13 7.32
N THR A 404 32.50 -24.49 8.52
CA THR A 404 31.66 -24.72 9.70
C THR A 404 30.64 -23.58 9.93
N ASN A 405 31.12 -22.34 9.96
CA ASN A 405 30.27 -21.18 10.19
C ASN A 405 29.25 -20.95 9.06
N TYR A 406 29.64 -21.19 7.81
CA TYR A 406 28.76 -21.03 6.66
C TYR A 406 27.69 -22.11 6.59
N VAL A 407 28.05 -23.37 6.84
CA VAL A 407 27.11 -24.50 6.91
C VAL A 407 26.11 -24.29 8.03
N GLY A 408 26.59 -23.96 9.24
CA GLY A 408 25.70 -23.63 10.36
C GLY A 408 24.73 -22.49 10.01
N TRP A 409 25.22 -21.43 9.35
CA TRP A 409 24.37 -20.33 8.89
C TRP A 409 23.30 -20.76 7.87
N LEU A 410 23.66 -21.59 6.86
CA LEU A 410 22.71 -22.09 5.86
C LEU A 410 21.62 -22.97 6.50
N ILE A 411 22.00 -23.88 7.39
CA ILE A 411 21.03 -24.73 8.11
C ILE A 411 20.14 -23.86 9.00
N GLY A 412 20.70 -22.87 9.69
CA GLY A 412 19.92 -21.92 10.49
C GLY A 412 18.95 -21.06 9.67
N LEU A 413 19.29 -20.73 8.42
CA LEU A 413 18.40 -20.04 7.49
C LEU A 413 17.24 -20.95 7.05
N GLU A 414 17.52 -22.21 6.73
CA GLU A 414 16.51 -23.21 6.38
C GLU A 414 15.59 -23.52 7.56
N LEU A 415 16.14 -23.65 8.76
CA LEU A 415 15.36 -23.82 9.98
C LEU A 415 14.47 -22.60 10.22
N GLN A 416 14.98 -21.38 10.02
CA GLN A 416 14.17 -20.17 10.13
C GLN A 416 13.00 -20.19 9.12
N ASN A 417 13.26 -20.59 7.87
CA ASN A 417 12.20 -20.73 6.88
C ASN A 417 11.16 -21.78 7.27
N PHE A 418 11.59 -22.92 7.81
CA PHE A 418 10.73 -23.99 8.30
C PHE A 418 9.88 -23.52 9.50
N LEU A 419 10.50 -22.90 10.50
CA LEU A 419 9.83 -22.41 11.71
C LEU A 419 8.85 -21.26 11.39
N ASN A 420 9.14 -20.42 10.40
CA ASN A 420 8.22 -19.37 9.94
C ASN A 420 6.97 -19.92 9.23
N GLN A 421 6.99 -21.17 8.79
CA GLN A 421 5.82 -21.84 8.20
C GLN A 421 4.92 -22.49 9.26
N GLN A 422 5.42 -22.65 10.49
CA GLN A 422 4.67 -23.26 11.58
C GLN A 422 3.59 -22.33 12.12
N GLU A 423 2.56 -22.94 12.69
CA GLU A 423 1.49 -22.21 13.35
C GLU A 423 2.03 -21.49 14.59
N GLY A 424 1.42 -20.34 14.90
CA GLY A 424 1.77 -19.52 16.05
C GLY A 424 0.52 -18.96 16.71
N LYS A 425 0.69 -18.43 17.91
CA LYS A 425 -0.38 -17.87 18.73
C LYS A 425 -0.38 -16.35 18.64
N ILE A 426 -1.55 -15.75 18.76
CA ILE A 426 -1.69 -14.29 18.77
C ILE A 426 -1.80 -13.84 20.21
N LYS A 427 -0.92 -12.92 20.60
CA LYS A 427 -1.07 -12.13 21.81
C LYS A 427 -1.68 -10.77 21.43
N ILE A 428 -2.78 -10.43 22.08
CA ILE A 428 -3.48 -9.16 21.89
C ILE A 428 -3.36 -8.36 23.17
N ASP A 429 -2.71 -7.22 23.09
CA ASP A 429 -2.74 -6.24 24.17
C ASP A 429 -3.90 -5.29 23.85
N TYR A 430 -4.88 -5.21 24.76
CA TYR A 430 -5.98 -4.26 24.68
C TYR A 430 -5.54 -2.88 25.19
N ILE A 431 -6.22 -1.84 24.75
CA ILE A 431 -6.03 -0.50 25.33
C ILE A 431 -6.45 -0.50 26.81
N ASP A 432 -5.83 0.39 27.58
CA ASP A 432 -6.17 0.58 28.98
C ASP A 432 -7.15 1.74 29.11
N LEU A 433 -8.37 1.47 29.60
CA LEU A 433 -9.37 2.52 29.78
C LEU A 433 -9.06 3.46 30.95
N THR A 434 -8.11 3.15 31.82
CA THR A 434 -7.63 4.11 32.83
C THR A 434 -6.82 5.24 32.18
N ASP A 435 -6.16 4.97 31.06
CA ASP A 435 -5.44 5.97 30.28
C ASP A 435 -6.38 6.94 29.56
N TYR A 436 -6.14 8.23 29.77
CA TYR A 436 -6.92 9.31 29.14
C TYR A 436 -6.84 9.27 27.61
N LYS A 437 -5.68 8.94 27.03
CA LYS A 437 -5.53 8.92 25.56
C LYS A 437 -6.39 7.83 24.93
N SER A 438 -6.40 6.66 25.56
CA SER A 438 -7.23 5.52 25.16
C SER A 438 -8.74 5.84 25.22
N ARG A 439 -9.19 6.51 26.30
CA ARG A 439 -10.57 7.00 26.42
C ARG A 439 -10.91 8.07 25.38
N ALA A 440 -10.03 9.04 25.19
CA ALA A 440 -10.20 10.11 24.22
C ALA A 440 -10.32 9.56 22.78
N MET A 441 -9.62 8.47 22.46
CA MET A 441 -9.73 7.81 21.17
C MET A 441 -11.13 7.22 20.93
N ILE A 442 -11.72 6.52 21.91
CA ILE A 442 -13.10 6.02 21.81
C ILE A 442 -14.10 7.18 21.78
N HIS A 443 -13.89 8.21 22.61
CA HIS A 443 -14.73 9.41 22.63
C HIS A 443 -14.75 10.11 21.27
N SER A 444 -13.58 10.24 20.62
CA SER A 444 -13.46 10.82 19.28
C SER A 444 -14.22 10.02 18.23
N LYS A 445 -14.30 8.68 18.36
CA LYS A 445 -15.08 7.83 17.46
C LYS A 445 -16.58 8.11 17.57
N PHE A 446 -17.10 8.20 18.79
CA PHE A 446 -18.51 8.57 19.01
C PHE A 446 -18.83 9.97 18.46
N LEU A 447 -17.90 10.92 18.65
CA LEU A 447 -18.03 12.27 18.11
C LEU A 447 -18.10 12.25 16.58
N GLN A 448 -17.23 11.46 15.93
CA GLN A 448 -17.22 11.27 14.48
C GLN A 448 -18.52 10.63 13.98
N ASP A 449 -19.06 9.64 14.69
CA ASP A 449 -20.33 8.99 14.32
C ASP A 449 -21.50 9.96 14.38
N SER A 450 -21.60 10.75 15.45
CA SER A 450 -22.64 11.77 15.58
C SER A 450 -22.53 12.85 14.49
N ILE A 451 -21.31 13.31 14.18
CA ILE A 451 -21.07 14.25 13.07
C ILE A 451 -21.53 13.61 11.74
N GLN A 452 -21.22 12.34 11.52
CA GLN A 452 -21.59 11.63 10.28
C GLN A 452 -23.10 11.44 10.15
N GLU A 453 -23.80 11.10 11.24
CA GLU A 453 -25.27 11.02 11.27
C GLU A 453 -25.90 12.36 10.88
N LYS A 454 -25.40 13.48 11.42
CA LYS A 454 -25.88 14.82 11.06
C LYS A 454 -25.60 15.18 9.60
N ILE A 455 -24.43 14.81 9.08
CA ILE A 455 -24.11 14.98 7.65
C ILE A 455 -25.08 14.16 6.79
N ASN A 456 -25.43 12.94 7.20
CA ASN A 456 -26.35 12.08 6.46
C ASN A 456 -27.78 12.64 6.48
N SER A 457 -28.27 13.10 7.64
CA SER A 457 -29.58 13.77 7.74
C SER A 457 -29.62 15.04 6.89
N PHE A 458 -28.56 15.86 6.91
CA PHE A 458 -28.46 17.03 6.02
C PHE A 458 -28.51 16.64 4.54
N LYS A 459 -27.86 15.52 4.16
CA LYS A 459 -27.92 14.99 2.80
C LYS A 459 -29.33 14.57 2.41
N GLU A 460 -30.09 13.96 3.31
CA GLU A 460 -31.51 13.63 3.10
C GLU A 460 -32.37 14.90 2.95
N ASP A 461 -32.10 15.95 3.74
CA ASP A 461 -32.78 17.26 3.59
C ASP A 461 -32.49 17.91 2.24
N LEU A 462 -31.26 17.78 1.73
CA LEU A 462 -30.91 18.23 0.38
C LEU A 462 -31.70 17.45 -0.68
N ALA A 463 -31.84 16.13 -0.50
CA ALA A 463 -32.63 15.30 -1.40
C ALA A 463 -34.09 15.77 -1.47
N THR A 464 -34.65 16.19 -0.33
CA THR A 464 -36.03 16.68 -0.28
C THR A 464 -36.17 18.05 -0.96
N ARG A 465 -35.27 19.00 -0.65
CA ARG A 465 -35.35 20.40 -1.13
C ARG A 465 -35.11 20.57 -2.63
N TYR A 466 -34.29 19.71 -3.22
CA TYR A 466 -33.92 19.82 -4.64
C TYR A 466 -34.62 18.78 -5.52
N SER A 467 -35.67 18.12 -5.05
CA SER A 467 -36.29 16.93 -5.67
C SER A 467 -36.90 17.12 -7.07
N LYS A 468 -37.09 18.34 -7.57
CA LYS A 468 -37.83 18.60 -8.82
C LYS A 468 -36.97 19.22 -9.93
N SER A 469 -37.30 18.88 -11.17
CA SER A 469 -36.72 19.44 -12.39
C SER A 469 -35.22 19.16 -12.54
N ASN A 470 -34.77 18.00 -12.05
CA ASN A 470 -33.41 17.53 -12.26
C ASN A 470 -33.36 16.58 -13.46
N TYR A 471 -32.30 16.72 -14.25
CA TYR A 471 -32.01 15.81 -15.35
C TYR A 471 -30.54 15.39 -15.28
N LEU A 472 -30.27 14.10 -15.49
CA LEU A 472 -28.94 13.53 -15.56
C LEU A 472 -28.83 12.50 -16.67
N ARG A 473 -27.71 12.56 -17.41
CA ARG A 473 -27.34 11.56 -18.41
C ARG A 473 -26.02 10.90 -18.03
N LEU A 474 -26.05 9.60 -17.82
CA LEU A 474 -24.90 8.79 -17.40
C LEU A 474 -23.99 8.40 -18.58
N ALA A 475 -22.84 7.78 -18.28
CA ALA A 475 -21.83 7.39 -19.27
C ALA A 475 -22.32 6.42 -20.35
N ASN A 476 -23.39 5.67 -20.07
CA ASN A 476 -24.01 4.68 -20.94
C ASN A 476 -25.27 5.22 -21.63
N ASP A 477 -25.51 6.54 -21.54
CA ASP A 477 -26.72 7.20 -22.03
C ASP A 477 -28.01 6.86 -21.25
N ASP A 478 -27.89 6.22 -20.09
CA ASP A 478 -29.01 6.11 -19.14
C ASP A 478 -29.40 7.50 -18.64
N GLU A 479 -30.70 7.81 -18.66
CA GLU A 479 -31.25 9.07 -18.18
C GLU A 479 -31.90 8.87 -16.81
N LEU A 480 -31.58 9.76 -15.87
CA LEU A 480 -32.20 9.82 -14.55
C LEU A 480 -32.90 11.17 -14.43
N GLU A 481 -34.11 11.17 -13.87
CA GLU A 481 -34.92 12.36 -13.68
C GLU A 481 -35.28 12.57 -12.19
N ASP A 482 -35.56 13.81 -11.83
CA ASP A 482 -36.11 14.24 -10.53
C ASP A 482 -35.41 13.61 -9.30
N GLU A 483 -36.09 12.70 -8.60
CA GLU A 483 -35.62 12.09 -7.36
C GLU A 483 -34.46 11.11 -7.61
N GLU A 484 -34.53 10.31 -8.68
CA GLU A 484 -33.47 9.35 -9.02
C GLU A 484 -32.15 10.07 -9.35
N ALA A 485 -32.26 11.18 -10.09
CA ALA A 485 -31.13 12.03 -10.42
C ALA A 485 -30.45 12.58 -9.15
N LEU A 486 -31.25 12.99 -8.16
CA LEU A 486 -30.75 13.59 -6.94
C LEU A 486 -30.17 12.54 -5.97
N LEU A 487 -30.80 11.38 -5.87
CA LEU A 487 -30.27 10.23 -5.12
C LEU A 487 -28.89 9.83 -5.64
N PHE A 488 -28.70 9.81 -6.96
CA PHE A 488 -27.39 9.56 -7.56
C PHE A 488 -26.32 10.57 -7.12
N VAL A 489 -26.69 11.84 -6.98
CA VAL A 489 -25.74 12.91 -6.58
C VAL A 489 -25.35 12.79 -5.10
N ILE A 490 -26.29 12.39 -4.23
CA ILE A 490 -26.15 12.50 -2.77
C ILE A 490 -25.71 11.19 -2.10
N LYS A 491 -26.18 10.03 -2.59
CA LYS A 491 -25.81 8.69 -2.08
C LYS A 491 -24.63 8.16 -2.85
#